data_AF-A0A928GT10-F1
#
_entry.id   AF-A0A928GT10-F1
#
_cell.length_a   1.000
_cell.length_b   1.000
_cell.length_c   1.000
_cell.angle_alpha   90.00
_cell.angle_beta   90.00
_cell.angle_gamma   90.00
#
_symmetry.space_group_name_H-M   'P 1'
#
loop_
_entity.id
_entity.type
_entity.pdbx_description
1 polymer ?
#
loop_
_entity_poly.entity_id
_entity_poly.type
_entity_poly.pdbx_seq_one_letter_code
_entity_poly.pdbx_strand_id
1 'polypeptide(L)'
;MIHNFPNKRKRHCETGVFVNMLEYYGCEISESMIFGIGSGLHFIYSPFYKTQNTIYPILRVRPTAIVRKACDRLNISYHEMSFGNNADKASRVLDTLLEKDIPVGLVVNVKELEYFNVAGGGIDFNGHIFSALGKDGDNYVIADTDNRLPNDDYILLDDKILRRIRFTPGFSAPRGRMFYIDPLQEDYSVSKEILRDSAIKGISDTCNIILRRPIWFIGAGVKGFHYFAKDLRRWESKYSPREISMRFMWYYKLIERAGTGGAGYRFIYADFLKETAKLLHDDMIDSAACKMLDNAELWRSFTLYCRRYLKKDGGVTINEIADILDSIGDMEYDIFRNLDKYIKNK
;
A
#
# COMPACT_ATOMS: atom_id res chain seq x y z
N MET A 1 -18.90 -4.38 -21.93
CA MET A 1 -17.60 -4.92 -21.46
C MET A 1 -16.59 -3.87 -21.86
N ILE A 2 -15.81 -3.40 -20.91
CA ILE A 2 -14.86 -2.33 -21.17
C ILE A 2 -13.68 -2.90 -21.95
N HIS A 3 -13.46 -2.36 -23.15
CA HIS A 3 -12.36 -2.73 -24.02
C HIS A 3 -11.20 -1.74 -23.85
N ASN A 4 -9.97 -2.19 -24.13
CA ASN A 4 -8.76 -1.37 -24.07
C ASN A 4 -8.44 -0.76 -22.68
N PHE A 5 -8.90 -1.38 -21.60
CA PHE A 5 -8.49 -0.99 -20.25
C PHE A 5 -7.01 -1.36 -20.03
N PRO A 6 -6.14 -0.42 -19.63
CA PRO A 6 -4.74 -0.73 -19.33
C PRO A 6 -4.67 -1.67 -18.12
N ASN A 7 -4.12 -2.88 -18.26
CA ASN A 7 -3.89 -3.78 -17.12
C ASN A 7 -2.40 -4.00 -16.84
N LYS A 8 -1.65 -2.90 -16.79
CA LYS A 8 -0.21 -2.94 -16.55
C LYS A 8 0.05 -3.32 -15.09
N ARG A 9 1.03 -4.18 -14.84
CA ARG A 9 1.52 -4.50 -13.48
C ARG A 9 2.09 -3.29 -12.77
N LYS A 10 1.93 -3.29 -11.45
CA LYS A 10 2.29 -2.18 -10.56
C LYS A 10 2.85 -2.71 -9.24
N ARG A 11 3.41 -1.82 -8.42
CA ARG A 11 4.09 -2.19 -7.17
C ARG A 11 3.12 -2.37 -6.01
N HIS A 12 2.09 -1.54 -5.96
CA HIS A 12 1.06 -1.50 -4.93
C HIS A 12 -0.33 -1.57 -5.57
N CYS A 13 -1.14 -2.55 -5.17
CA CYS A 13 -2.41 -2.85 -5.84
C CYS A 13 -3.40 -1.68 -5.83
N GLU A 14 -3.48 -0.88 -4.75
CA GLU A 14 -4.37 0.28 -4.67
C GLU A 14 -4.01 1.36 -5.70
N THR A 15 -2.77 1.85 -5.66
CA THR A 15 -2.29 2.90 -6.57
C THR A 15 -2.15 2.38 -7.99
N GLY A 16 -1.82 1.10 -8.15
CA GLY A 16 -1.65 0.48 -9.44
C GLY A 16 -2.95 0.37 -10.23
N VAL A 17 -3.99 -0.14 -9.59
CA VAL A 17 -5.35 -0.16 -10.15
C VAL A 17 -5.80 1.25 -10.49
N PHE A 18 -5.56 2.21 -9.59
CA PHE A 18 -6.00 3.58 -9.81
C PHE A 18 -5.28 4.25 -10.99
N VAL A 19 -3.96 4.05 -11.17
CA VAL A 19 -3.22 4.57 -12.32
C VAL A 19 -3.72 3.98 -13.63
N ASN A 20 -4.04 2.68 -13.65
CA ASN A 20 -4.63 2.05 -14.83
C ASN A 20 -6.01 2.65 -15.17
N MET A 21 -6.81 2.99 -14.16
CA MET A 21 -8.07 3.71 -14.34
C MET A 21 -7.85 5.14 -14.85
N LEU A 22 -6.88 5.88 -14.31
CA LEU A 22 -6.54 7.21 -14.82
C LEU A 22 -6.10 7.18 -16.27
N GLU A 23 -5.25 6.21 -16.64
CA GLU A 23 -4.78 6.03 -18.02
C GLU A 23 -5.94 5.73 -18.96
N TYR A 24 -6.93 4.93 -18.53
CA TYR A 24 -8.17 4.70 -19.31
C TYR A 24 -8.94 6.01 -19.58
N TYR A 25 -8.93 6.96 -18.65
CA TYR A 25 -9.51 8.30 -18.81
C TYR A 25 -8.55 9.33 -19.44
N GLY A 26 -7.40 8.90 -19.98
CA GLY A 26 -6.42 9.76 -20.63
C GLY A 26 -5.56 10.62 -19.69
N CYS A 27 -5.53 10.30 -18.39
CA CYS A 27 -4.72 10.97 -17.39
C CYS A 27 -3.47 10.15 -17.06
N GLU A 28 -2.30 10.62 -17.50
CA GLU A 28 -1.03 9.96 -17.24
C GLU A 28 -0.35 10.51 -15.98
N ILE A 29 -0.50 9.79 -14.87
CA ILE A 29 0.22 10.06 -13.61
C ILE A 29 0.88 8.78 -13.13
N SER A 30 2.14 8.87 -12.69
CA SER A 30 2.88 7.70 -12.20
C SER A 30 2.30 7.16 -10.89
N GLU A 31 2.55 5.88 -10.63
CA GLU A 31 2.14 5.23 -9.38
C GLU A 31 2.77 5.89 -8.16
N SER A 32 4.05 6.28 -8.27
CA SER A 32 4.80 6.97 -7.23
C SER A 32 4.18 8.33 -6.90
N MET A 33 3.78 9.10 -7.92
CA MET A 33 3.11 10.39 -7.71
C MET A 33 1.76 10.22 -7.00
N ILE A 34 0.92 9.26 -7.41
CA ILE A 34 -0.33 8.96 -6.70
C ILE A 34 -0.04 8.55 -5.24
N PHE A 35 0.96 7.69 -5.02
CA PHE A 35 1.31 7.23 -3.67
C PHE A 35 1.78 8.36 -2.74
N GLY A 36 2.69 9.20 -3.23
CA GLY A 36 3.27 10.31 -2.48
C GLY A 36 2.29 11.44 -2.24
N ILE A 37 1.53 11.84 -3.27
CA ILE A 37 0.44 12.82 -3.15
C ILE A 37 -0.67 12.29 -2.24
N GLY A 38 -0.93 10.99 -2.21
CA GLY A 38 -1.85 10.36 -1.26
C GLY A 38 -1.30 10.21 0.17
N SER A 39 -0.06 10.62 0.43
CA SER A 39 0.65 10.44 1.72
C SER A 39 0.67 8.98 2.19
N GLY A 40 0.97 8.03 1.29
CA GLY A 40 0.83 6.59 1.57
C GLY A 40 1.78 6.03 2.62
N LEU A 41 2.93 6.66 2.86
CA LEU A 41 3.99 6.13 3.72
C LEU A 41 3.65 6.23 5.21
N HIS A 42 3.55 5.08 5.88
CA HIS A 42 3.22 5.00 7.31
C HIS A 42 4.12 3.99 8.04
N PHE A 43 4.21 4.17 9.36
CA PHE A 43 4.74 3.15 10.27
C PHE A 43 3.98 3.19 11.60
N ILE A 44 3.44 2.04 12.00
CA ILE A 44 2.80 1.83 13.30
C ILE A 44 3.16 0.42 13.79
N TYR A 45 3.69 0.33 15.00
CA TYR A 45 3.93 -0.91 15.73
C TYR A 45 3.15 -0.89 17.05
N SER A 46 2.49 -1.99 17.38
CA SER A 46 1.89 -2.19 18.70
C SER A 46 1.96 -3.65 19.10
N PRO A 47 2.60 -3.99 20.24
CA PRO A 47 2.68 -5.36 20.71
C PRO A 47 1.35 -5.88 21.29
N PHE A 48 0.34 -5.02 21.41
CA PHE A 48 -0.97 -5.37 21.97
C PHE A 48 -2.02 -5.67 20.88
N TYR A 49 -1.79 -5.22 19.65
CA TYR A 49 -2.70 -5.47 18.53
C TYR A 49 -2.20 -6.66 17.72
N LYS A 50 -2.96 -7.76 17.75
CA LYS A 50 -2.75 -8.94 16.91
C LYS A 50 -3.68 -8.86 15.71
N THR A 51 -3.16 -9.17 14.52
CA THR A 51 -3.97 -9.39 13.32
C THR A 51 -3.62 -10.78 12.79
N GLN A 52 -4.63 -11.60 12.47
CA GLN A 52 -4.43 -13.02 12.09
C GLN A 52 -3.53 -13.77 13.10
N ASN A 53 -3.78 -13.56 14.40
CA ASN A 53 -3.02 -14.13 15.52
C ASN A 53 -1.51 -13.77 15.56
N THR A 54 -1.05 -12.81 14.75
CA THR A 54 0.35 -12.39 14.67
C THR A 54 0.49 -10.89 14.94
N ILE A 55 1.62 -10.47 15.49
CA ILE A 55 1.96 -9.05 15.69
C ILE A 55 2.89 -8.63 14.56
N TYR A 56 2.49 -7.64 13.76
CA TYR A 56 3.31 -7.06 12.70
C TYR A 56 3.12 -5.54 12.60
N PRO A 57 4.15 -4.81 12.13
CA PRO A 57 4.01 -3.39 11.89
C PRO A 57 3.00 -3.11 10.76
N ILE A 58 2.16 -2.10 10.95
CA ILE A 58 1.26 -1.58 9.94
C ILE A 58 2.02 -0.48 9.18
N LEU A 59 2.23 -0.71 7.89
CA LEU A 59 3.01 0.16 7.00
C LEU A 59 2.14 1.00 6.07
N ARG A 60 0.81 0.87 6.18
CA ARG A 60 -0.16 1.47 5.26
C ARG A 60 -1.30 2.15 6.01
N VAL A 61 -2.05 2.96 5.28
CA VAL A 61 -3.37 3.46 5.68
C VAL A 61 -4.47 2.45 5.37
N ARG A 62 -5.70 2.77 5.78
CA ARG A 62 -6.90 2.05 5.38
C ARG A 62 -6.97 2.01 3.84
N PRO A 63 -7.39 0.87 3.23
CA PRO A 63 -7.60 0.80 1.78
C PRO A 63 -8.45 1.95 1.27
N THR A 64 -8.16 2.41 0.05
CA THR A 64 -8.76 3.55 -0.68
C THR A 64 -8.46 4.94 -0.14
N ALA A 65 -7.76 5.06 1.00
CA ALA A 65 -7.46 6.36 1.58
C ALA A 65 -6.35 7.11 0.82
N ILE A 66 -5.41 6.39 0.20
CA ILE A 66 -4.32 7.01 -0.58
C ILE A 66 -4.93 7.63 -1.83
N VAL A 67 -5.71 6.84 -2.59
CA VAL A 67 -6.31 7.30 -3.85
C VAL A 67 -7.31 8.42 -3.63
N ARG A 68 -8.19 8.33 -2.62
CA ARG A 68 -9.11 9.43 -2.28
C ARG A 68 -8.34 10.74 -2.03
N LYS A 69 -7.32 10.69 -1.18
CA LYS A 69 -6.53 11.89 -0.86
C LYS A 69 -5.76 12.43 -2.07
N ALA A 70 -5.28 11.53 -2.94
CA ALA A 70 -4.64 11.92 -4.20
C ALA A 70 -5.63 12.63 -5.13
N CYS A 71 -6.82 12.06 -5.32
CA CYS A 71 -7.92 12.66 -6.08
C CYS A 71 -8.28 14.08 -5.59
N ASP A 72 -8.48 14.22 -4.27
CA ASP A 72 -8.81 15.51 -3.64
C ASP A 72 -7.75 16.58 -3.91
N ARG A 73 -6.47 16.20 -3.99
CA ARG A 73 -5.36 17.12 -4.25
C ARG A 73 -5.19 17.43 -5.73
N LEU A 74 -5.45 16.44 -6.58
CA LEU A 74 -5.29 16.50 -8.04
C LEU A 74 -6.52 17.06 -8.78
N ASN A 75 -7.60 17.39 -8.06
CA ASN A 75 -8.89 17.79 -8.62
C ASN A 75 -9.49 16.72 -9.55
N ILE A 76 -9.38 15.45 -9.15
CA ILE A 76 -9.99 14.32 -9.85
C ILE A 76 -11.24 13.91 -9.08
N SER A 77 -12.39 13.94 -9.74
CA SER A 77 -13.67 13.56 -9.16
C SER A 77 -13.72 12.05 -8.94
N TYR A 78 -14.03 11.66 -7.71
CA TYR A 78 -13.90 10.29 -7.23
C TYR A 78 -15.11 9.90 -6.37
N HIS A 79 -15.65 8.71 -6.62
CA HIS A 79 -16.76 8.15 -5.87
C HIS A 79 -16.31 6.90 -5.11
N GLU A 80 -16.64 6.81 -3.83
CA GLU A 80 -16.43 5.61 -3.02
C GLU A 80 -17.70 5.20 -2.29
N MET A 81 -17.99 3.91 -2.30
CA MET A 81 -19.16 3.34 -1.67
C MET A 81 -18.77 2.14 -0.81
N SER A 82 -19.49 1.93 0.30
CA SER A 82 -19.40 0.74 1.14
C SER A 82 -20.82 0.30 1.49
N PHE A 83 -21.06 -1.02 1.51
CA PHE A 83 -22.42 -1.57 1.57
C PHE A 83 -22.72 -2.32 2.88
N GLY A 84 -21.78 -2.30 3.82
CA GLY A 84 -21.91 -3.05 5.07
C GLY A 84 -21.98 -4.54 4.76
N ASN A 85 -23.13 -5.15 5.02
CA ASN A 85 -23.39 -6.57 4.73
C ASN A 85 -24.36 -6.77 3.56
N ASN A 86 -24.78 -5.71 2.86
CA ASN A 86 -25.77 -5.79 1.79
C ASN A 86 -25.12 -6.13 0.44
N ALA A 87 -24.81 -7.42 0.27
CA ALA A 87 -24.15 -7.91 -0.93
C ALA A 87 -25.01 -7.78 -2.21
N ASP A 88 -26.33 -7.93 -2.12
CA ASP A 88 -27.23 -7.76 -3.27
C ASP A 88 -27.22 -6.32 -3.81
N LYS A 89 -27.26 -5.34 -2.91
CA LYS A 89 -27.16 -3.93 -3.32
C LYS A 89 -25.78 -3.66 -3.94
N ALA A 90 -24.72 -4.21 -3.39
CA ALA A 90 -23.36 -4.01 -3.90
C ALA A 90 -23.15 -4.64 -5.30
N SER A 91 -23.74 -5.81 -5.57
CA SER A 91 -23.72 -6.44 -6.89
C SER A 91 -24.55 -5.62 -7.89
N ARG A 92 -25.78 -5.20 -7.53
CA ARG A 92 -26.61 -4.37 -8.43
C ARG A 92 -25.93 -3.06 -8.82
N VAL A 93 -25.33 -2.35 -7.87
CA VAL A 93 -24.62 -1.10 -8.18
C VAL A 93 -23.38 -1.37 -9.03
N LEU A 94 -22.64 -2.46 -8.78
CA LEU A 94 -21.51 -2.85 -9.63
C LEU A 94 -21.97 -3.12 -11.06
N ASP A 95 -22.99 -3.95 -11.24
CA ASP A 95 -23.55 -4.27 -12.56
C ASP A 95 -23.98 -3.00 -13.31
N THR A 96 -24.72 -2.10 -12.65
CA THR A 96 -25.14 -0.80 -13.25
C THR A 96 -23.97 0.09 -13.67
N LEU A 97 -22.85 0.08 -12.93
CA LEU A 97 -21.65 0.85 -13.32
C LEU A 97 -20.98 0.22 -14.54
N LEU A 98 -20.85 -1.11 -14.55
CA LEU A 98 -20.24 -1.85 -15.66
C LEU A 98 -21.07 -1.80 -16.95
N GLU A 99 -22.40 -1.76 -16.85
CA GLU A 99 -23.33 -1.53 -17.98
C GLU A 99 -23.14 -0.16 -18.63
N LYS A 100 -22.56 0.80 -17.89
CA LYS A 100 -22.23 2.15 -18.38
C LYS A 100 -20.76 2.27 -18.80
N ASP A 101 -20.05 1.15 -18.94
CA ASP A 101 -18.63 1.09 -19.27
C ASP A 101 -17.72 1.91 -18.32
N ILE A 102 -18.09 1.94 -17.04
CA ILE A 102 -17.30 2.58 -15.97
C ILE A 102 -16.44 1.50 -15.28
N PRO A 103 -15.09 1.57 -15.34
CA PRO A 103 -14.24 0.65 -14.61
C PRO A 103 -14.40 0.85 -13.09
N VAL A 104 -14.48 -0.23 -12.33
CA VAL A 104 -14.73 -0.15 -10.88
C VAL A 104 -13.61 -0.83 -10.10
N GLY A 105 -12.91 -0.08 -9.25
CA GLY A 105 -11.96 -0.63 -8.29
C GLY A 105 -12.70 -1.31 -7.13
N LEU A 106 -12.37 -2.56 -6.83
CA LEU A 106 -13.01 -3.39 -5.80
C LEU A 106 -12.02 -3.72 -4.69
N VAL A 107 -12.43 -3.53 -3.44
CA VAL A 107 -11.64 -4.02 -2.29
C VAL A 107 -12.08 -5.44 -1.97
N VAL A 108 -11.12 -6.36 -1.87
CA VAL A 108 -11.37 -7.80 -1.69
C VAL A 108 -10.45 -8.44 -0.66
N ASN A 109 -10.84 -9.65 -0.23
CA ASN A 109 -9.98 -10.60 0.44
C ASN A 109 -9.25 -11.48 -0.59
N VAL A 110 -8.01 -11.90 -0.29
CA VAL A 110 -7.19 -12.68 -1.25
C VAL A 110 -7.25 -14.20 -1.09
N LYS A 111 -7.92 -14.71 -0.04
CA LYS A 111 -7.91 -16.14 0.33
C LYS A 111 -8.44 -17.08 -0.75
N GLU A 112 -9.48 -16.66 -1.46
CA GLU A 112 -10.12 -17.45 -2.51
C GLU A 112 -9.57 -17.12 -3.91
N LEU A 113 -8.54 -16.27 -4.01
CA LEU A 113 -7.86 -15.98 -5.27
C LEU A 113 -6.78 -17.03 -5.50
N GLU A 114 -6.92 -17.84 -6.56
CA GLU A 114 -6.07 -19.01 -6.79
C GLU A 114 -4.57 -18.68 -6.88
N TYR A 115 -4.22 -17.57 -7.52
CA TYR A 115 -2.84 -17.10 -7.67
C TYR A 115 -2.22 -16.57 -6.36
N PHE A 116 -3.01 -16.39 -5.30
CA PHE A 116 -2.52 -16.14 -3.94
C PHE A 116 -2.30 -17.42 -3.11
N ASN A 117 -2.79 -18.57 -3.59
CA ASN A 117 -2.76 -19.86 -2.88
C ASN A 117 -1.52 -20.71 -3.16
N VAL A 118 -0.48 -20.15 -3.77
CA VAL A 118 0.74 -20.91 -4.13
C VAL A 118 1.69 -21.05 -2.93
N ALA A 119 1.91 -22.30 -2.51
CA ALA A 119 2.90 -22.78 -1.54
C ALA A 119 2.91 -22.13 -0.14
N GLY A 120 2.17 -22.74 0.81
CA GLY A 120 2.38 -22.52 2.26
C GLY A 120 1.16 -22.12 3.08
N GLY A 121 -0.06 -22.41 2.60
CA GLY A 121 -1.32 -22.03 3.26
C GLY A 121 -1.68 -20.58 2.93
N GLY A 122 -2.71 -20.40 2.11
CA GLY A 122 -3.14 -19.11 1.56
C GLY A 122 -3.16 -17.96 2.55
N ILE A 123 -2.88 -16.75 2.07
CA ILE A 123 -2.90 -15.53 2.89
C ILE A 123 -4.37 -15.11 3.07
N ASP A 124 -4.88 -15.09 4.30
CA ASP A 124 -6.24 -14.61 4.58
C ASP A 124 -6.23 -13.10 4.89
N PHE A 125 -6.08 -12.28 3.86
CA PHE A 125 -5.88 -10.83 4.00
C PHE A 125 -6.97 -10.00 3.31
N ASN A 126 -7.56 -9.10 4.09
CA ASN A 126 -8.48 -8.07 3.60
C ASN A 126 -7.72 -6.81 3.14
N GLY A 127 -8.08 -6.30 1.97
CA GLY A 127 -7.61 -5.02 1.47
C GLY A 127 -6.67 -5.12 0.28
N HIS A 128 -6.80 -6.18 -0.53
CA HIS A 128 -6.31 -6.20 -1.91
C HIS A 128 -7.31 -5.50 -2.82
N ILE A 129 -6.84 -4.98 -3.96
CA ILE A 129 -7.64 -4.18 -4.87
C ILE A 129 -7.34 -4.61 -6.31
N PHE A 130 -8.41 -4.82 -7.09
CA PHE A 130 -8.39 -5.01 -8.54
C PHE A 130 -9.55 -4.26 -9.20
N SER A 131 -9.52 -4.10 -10.52
CA SER A 131 -10.63 -3.52 -11.29
C SER A 131 -11.59 -4.58 -11.78
N ALA A 132 -12.90 -4.31 -11.74
CA ALA A 132 -13.90 -5.00 -12.55
C ALA A 132 -14.19 -4.18 -13.82
N LEU A 133 -14.27 -4.87 -14.95
CA LEU A 133 -14.37 -4.28 -16.30
C LEU A 133 -15.64 -4.68 -17.06
N GLY A 134 -16.38 -5.65 -16.56
CA GLY A 134 -17.58 -6.13 -17.21
C GLY A 134 -18.03 -7.47 -16.64
N LYS A 135 -19.06 -8.02 -17.27
CA LYS A 135 -19.65 -9.30 -16.93
C LYS A 135 -19.79 -10.13 -18.21
N ASP A 136 -19.41 -11.40 -18.11
CA ASP A 136 -19.54 -12.41 -19.15
C ASP A 136 -20.25 -13.64 -18.55
N GLY A 137 -21.55 -13.75 -18.82
CA GLY A 137 -22.44 -14.71 -18.16
C GLY A 137 -22.42 -14.55 -16.64
N ASP A 138 -22.02 -15.61 -15.94
CA ASP A 138 -21.91 -15.66 -14.47
C ASP A 138 -20.54 -15.21 -13.94
N ASN A 139 -19.64 -14.75 -14.81
CA ASN A 139 -18.29 -14.31 -14.45
C ASN A 139 -18.13 -12.79 -14.60
N TYR A 140 -17.33 -12.20 -13.73
CA TYR A 140 -16.82 -10.84 -13.93
C TYR A 140 -15.48 -10.90 -14.64
N VAL A 141 -15.26 -9.95 -15.54
CA VAL A 141 -13.96 -9.69 -16.15
C VAL A 141 -13.21 -8.76 -15.19
N ILE A 142 -12.09 -9.23 -14.62
CA ILE A 142 -11.28 -8.46 -13.69
C ILE A 142 -9.89 -8.18 -14.27
N ALA A 143 -9.38 -6.99 -13.98
CA ALA A 143 -8.01 -6.57 -14.25
C ALA A 143 -7.28 -6.41 -12.91
N ASP A 144 -6.34 -7.30 -12.65
CA ASP A 144 -5.52 -7.32 -11.43
C ASP A 144 -4.05 -7.08 -11.78
N THR A 145 -3.40 -6.22 -11.00
CA THR A 145 -2.03 -5.74 -11.21
C THR A 145 -0.99 -6.55 -10.43
N ASP A 146 -1.41 -7.63 -9.74
CA ASP A 146 -0.53 -8.42 -8.88
C ASP A 146 0.54 -9.20 -9.67
N ASN A 147 1.79 -9.07 -9.23
CA ASN A 147 2.95 -9.66 -9.90
C ASN A 147 3.00 -11.20 -9.85
N ARG A 148 2.13 -11.87 -9.07
CA ARG A 148 2.01 -13.34 -9.05
C ARG A 148 1.32 -13.90 -10.29
N LEU A 149 0.59 -13.06 -11.03
CA LEU A 149 -0.05 -13.49 -12.25
C LEU A 149 0.99 -13.84 -13.33
N PRO A 150 0.66 -14.72 -14.28
CA PRO A 150 1.59 -15.14 -15.32
C PRO A 150 1.76 -14.08 -16.42
N ASN A 151 0.72 -13.30 -16.71
CA ASN A 151 0.71 -12.23 -17.72
C ASN A 151 -0.21 -11.08 -17.26
N ASP A 152 -0.53 -10.15 -18.17
CA ASP A 152 -1.34 -8.95 -17.91
C ASP A 152 -2.78 -9.11 -18.45
N ASP A 153 -3.19 -10.34 -18.77
CA ASP A 153 -4.52 -10.65 -19.30
C ASP A 153 -5.61 -10.43 -18.23
N TYR A 154 -6.84 -10.19 -18.70
CA TYR A 154 -7.99 -10.15 -17.80
C TYR A 154 -8.33 -11.55 -17.30
N ILE A 155 -8.85 -11.61 -16.08
CA ILE A 155 -9.24 -12.86 -15.42
C ILE A 155 -10.76 -12.93 -15.39
N LEU A 156 -11.33 -14.11 -15.65
CA LEU A 156 -12.74 -14.39 -15.37
C LEU A 156 -12.88 -14.87 -13.94
N LEU A 157 -13.70 -14.17 -13.15
CA LEU A 157 -13.96 -14.50 -11.76
C LEU A 157 -15.45 -14.73 -11.54
N ASP A 158 -15.81 -15.93 -11.09
CA ASP A 158 -17.19 -16.33 -10.78
C ASP A 158 -17.84 -15.34 -9.79
N ASP A 159 -19.09 -14.95 -10.06
CA ASP A 159 -19.86 -13.99 -9.24
C ASP A 159 -19.96 -14.44 -7.78
N LYS A 160 -20.13 -15.74 -7.51
CA LYS A 160 -20.24 -16.26 -6.13
C LYS A 160 -18.91 -16.13 -5.40
N ILE A 161 -17.78 -16.35 -6.07
CA ILE A 161 -16.44 -16.12 -5.50
C ILE A 161 -16.27 -14.63 -5.23
N LEU A 162 -16.51 -13.76 -6.22
CA LEU A 162 -16.36 -12.30 -6.08
C LEU A 162 -17.19 -11.78 -4.91
N ARG A 163 -18.43 -12.25 -4.79
CA ARG A 163 -19.35 -11.89 -3.71
C ARG A 163 -18.83 -12.31 -2.34
N ARG A 164 -18.21 -13.49 -2.20
CA ARG A 164 -17.63 -13.91 -0.90
C ARG A 164 -16.41 -13.07 -0.52
N ILE A 165 -15.48 -12.85 -1.44
CA ILE A 165 -14.24 -12.12 -1.13
C ILE A 165 -14.47 -10.63 -0.86
N ARG A 166 -15.54 -10.03 -1.41
CA ARG A 166 -15.95 -8.65 -1.13
C ARG A 166 -16.58 -8.48 0.26
N PHE A 167 -17.01 -9.55 0.91
CA PHE A 167 -17.74 -9.51 2.18
C PHE A 167 -17.12 -10.39 3.27
N THR A 168 -15.87 -10.82 3.10
CA THR A 168 -15.14 -11.60 4.11
C THR A 168 -15.03 -10.80 5.43
N PRO A 169 -15.45 -11.38 6.58
CA PRO A 169 -15.37 -10.71 7.87
C PRO A 169 -13.92 -10.58 8.37
N GLY A 170 -13.72 -9.78 9.41
CA GLY A 170 -12.44 -9.64 10.11
C GLY A 170 -11.85 -8.23 10.08
N PHE A 171 -10.59 -8.13 10.48
CA PHE A 171 -9.89 -6.84 10.50
C PHE A 171 -9.83 -6.26 9.09
N SER A 172 -10.14 -4.97 8.96
CA SER A 172 -10.22 -4.26 7.67
C SER A 172 -11.15 -4.91 6.63
N ALA A 173 -12.22 -5.60 7.07
CA ALA A 173 -13.21 -6.23 6.19
C ALA A 173 -13.64 -5.31 5.02
N PRO A 174 -13.73 -5.83 3.77
CA PRO A 174 -13.97 -4.97 2.62
C PRO A 174 -15.38 -4.37 2.60
N ARG A 175 -16.41 -5.10 3.10
CA ARG A 175 -17.81 -4.63 3.22
C ARG A 175 -18.41 -4.14 1.91
N GLY A 176 -18.10 -4.85 0.82
CA GLY A 176 -18.51 -4.51 -0.53
C GLY A 176 -17.89 -3.24 -1.09
N ARG A 177 -16.85 -2.70 -0.44
CA ARG A 177 -16.28 -1.41 -0.82
C ARG A 177 -15.81 -1.41 -2.27
N MET A 178 -16.20 -0.36 -2.97
CA MET A 178 -15.77 -0.10 -4.33
C MET A 178 -15.63 1.39 -4.56
N PHE A 179 -14.86 1.73 -5.59
CA PHE A 179 -14.65 3.10 -6.01
C PHE A 179 -14.54 3.20 -7.53
N TYR A 180 -14.79 4.39 -8.06
CA TYR A 180 -14.60 4.70 -9.47
C TYR A 180 -14.29 6.19 -9.65
N ILE A 181 -13.63 6.52 -10.75
CA ILE A 181 -13.42 7.90 -11.18
C ILE A 181 -14.73 8.38 -11.82
N ASP A 182 -15.16 9.60 -11.50
CA ASP A 182 -16.42 10.14 -12.03
C ASP A 182 -16.35 10.27 -13.55
N PRO A 183 -17.14 9.49 -14.32
CA PRO A 183 -17.08 9.52 -15.78
C PRO A 183 -17.61 10.84 -16.38
N LEU A 184 -18.30 11.67 -15.59
CA LEU A 184 -18.87 12.94 -16.04
C LEU A 184 -17.91 14.12 -15.93
N GLN A 185 -16.70 13.91 -15.41
CA GLN A 185 -15.68 14.95 -15.41
C GLN A 185 -15.25 15.28 -16.85
N GLU A 186 -15.33 16.56 -17.21
CA GLU A 186 -15.05 17.03 -18.58
C GLU A 186 -13.57 16.91 -18.97
N ASP A 187 -12.65 17.13 -18.01
CA ASP A 187 -11.22 17.07 -18.22
C ASP A 187 -10.51 16.39 -17.05
N TYR A 188 -9.83 15.27 -17.32
CA TYR A 188 -9.02 14.54 -16.34
C TYR A 188 -7.55 15.00 -16.32
N SER A 189 -7.17 15.96 -17.16
CA SER A 189 -5.82 16.48 -17.21
C SER A 189 -5.45 17.16 -15.89
N VAL A 190 -4.21 16.94 -15.45
CA VAL A 190 -3.66 17.58 -14.26
C VAL A 190 -2.60 18.57 -14.71
N SER A 191 -2.84 19.86 -14.42
CA SER A 191 -1.87 20.90 -14.73
C SER A 191 -0.57 20.72 -13.96
N LYS A 192 0.53 21.24 -14.50
CA LYS A 192 1.84 21.18 -13.83
C LYS A 192 1.79 21.88 -12.47
N GLU A 193 1.04 22.96 -12.34
CA GLU A 193 0.87 23.72 -11.10
C GLU A 193 0.16 22.88 -10.03
N ILE A 194 -0.98 22.26 -10.38
CA ILE A 194 -1.72 21.37 -9.48
C ILE A 194 -0.82 20.21 -9.05
N LEU A 195 -0.08 19.61 -9.98
CA LEU A 195 0.83 18.49 -9.69
C LEU A 195 1.94 18.91 -8.71
N ARG A 196 2.55 20.09 -8.93
CA ARG A 196 3.59 20.66 -8.05
C ARG A 196 3.06 20.89 -6.64
N ASP A 197 1.94 21.58 -6.51
CA ASP A 197 1.34 21.91 -5.21
C ASP A 197 0.90 20.65 -4.47
N SER A 198 0.33 19.68 -5.20
CA SER A 198 -0.09 18.40 -4.66
C SER A 198 1.07 17.57 -4.14
N ALA A 199 2.21 17.55 -4.86
CA ALA A 199 3.42 16.87 -4.43
C ALA A 199 3.99 17.49 -3.14
N ILE A 200 4.07 18.82 -3.06
CA ILE A 200 4.53 19.53 -1.86
C ILE A 200 3.61 19.23 -0.66
N LYS A 201 2.28 19.26 -0.86
CA LYS A 201 1.30 18.87 0.17
C LYS A 201 1.49 17.41 0.61
N GLY A 202 1.76 16.50 -0.33
CA GLY A 202 2.07 15.10 -0.07
C GLY A 202 3.30 14.89 0.82
N ILE A 203 4.41 15.58 0.51
CA ILE A 203 5.62 15.51 1.33
C ILE A 203 5.37 16.11 2.71
N SER A 204 4.75 17.30 2.78
CA SER A 204 4.44 17.97 4.06
C SER A 204 3.58 17.11 4.99
N ASP A 205 2.51 16.52 4.45
CA ASP A 205 1.62 15.64 5.21
C ASP A 205 2.34 14.34 5.63
N THR A 206 3.19 13.77 4.78
CA THR A 206 4.02 12.61 5.16
C THR A 206 5.01 12.96 6.28
N CYS A 207 5.64 14.14 6.21
CA CYS A 207 6.51 14.64 7.30
C CYS A 207 5.73 14.74 8.62
N ASN A 208 4.50 15.25 8.59
CA ASN A 208 3.62 15.28 9.77
C ASN A 208 3.34 13.86 10.28
N ILE A 209 2.94 12.92 9.42
CA ILE A 209 2.62 11.54 9.80
C ILE A 209 3.81 10.83 10.46
N ILE A 210 5.01 11.02 9.92
CA ILE A 210 6.22 10.31 10.34
C ILE A 210 6.86 10.95 11.58
N LEU A 211 6.92 12.28 11.64
CA LEU A 211 7.57 13.02 12.74
C LEU A 211 6.64 13.35 13.90
N ARG A 212 5.36 13.61 13.62
CA ARG A 212 4.40 14.14 14.60
C ARG A 212 3.34 13.10 14.90
N ARG A 213 3.30 12.65 16.15
CA ARG A 213 2.30 11.71 16.63
C ARG A 213 1.73 12.20 17.96
N PRO A 214 0.47 11.84 18.28
CA PRO A 214 -0.04 12.06 19.63
C PRO A 214 0.86 11.40 20.67
N ILE A 215 1.13 12.09 21.78
CA ILE A 215 2.10 11.64 22.79
C ILE A 215 1.75 10.27 23.40
N TRP A 216 0.46 9.91 23.41
CA TRP A 216 -0.03 8.63 23.90
C TRP A 216 0.21 7.45 22.94
N PHE A 217 0.70 7.71 21.72
CA PHE A 217 0.87 6.68 20.69
C PHE A 217 2.34 6.54 20.26
N ILE A 218 3.18 6.03 21.18
CA ILE A 218 4.64 5.89 21.00
C ILE A 218 5.03 4.94 19.85
N GLY A 219 4.17 4.00 19.50
CA GLY A 219 4.44 2.98 18.49
C GLY A 219 4.40 3.49 17.05
N ALA A 220 4.27 4.79 16.82
CA ALA A 220 3.90 5.33 15.52
C ALA A 220 4.96 6.30 15.00
N GLY A 221 5.15 6.34 13.66
CA GLY A 221 6.18 7.17 13.03
C GLY A 221 7.59 6.71 13.43
N VAL A 222 8.55 7.64 13.43
CA VAL A 222 9.97 7.35 13.73
C VAL A 222 10.17 6.69 15.10
N LYS A 223 9.44 7.14 16.13
CA LYS A 223 9.52 6.55 17.48
C LYS A 223 9.02 5.11 17.53
N GLY A 224 8.14 4.75 16.60
CA GLY A 224 7.64 3.39 16.46
C GLY A 224 8.74 2.39 16.16
N PHE A 225 9.77 2.77 15.39
CA PHE A 225 10.91 1.91 15.08
C PHE A 225 11.69 1.57 16.33
N HIS A 226 12.08 2.58 17.11
CA HIS A 226 12.80 2.37 18.37
C HIS A 226 11.96 1.62 19.40
N TYR A 227 10.66 1.90 19.46
CA TYR A 227 9.74 1.15 20.32
C TYR A 227 9.66 -0.32 19.91
N PHE A 228 9.60 -0.59 18.61
CA PHE A 228 9.61 -1.94 18.06
C PHE A 228 10.93 -2.64 18.31
N ALA A 229 12.08 -2.01 18.04
CA ALA A 229 13.40 -2.54 18.32
C ALA A 229 13.58 -2.90 19.80
N LYS A 230 13.12 -2.04 20.72
CA LYS A 230 13.15 -2.30 22.17
C LYS A 230 12.29 -3.50 22.57
N ASP A 231 11.11 -3.64 21.97
CA ASP A 231 10.25 -4.80 22.24
C ASP A 231 10.84 -6.09 21.65
N LEU A 232 11.38 -6.00 20.42
CA LEU A 232 12.00 -7.10 19.70
C LEU A 232 13.13 -7.74 20.53
N ARG A 233 14.00 -6.94 21.16
CA ARG A 233 15.06 -7.42 22.07
C ARG A 233 14.57 -8.22 23.28
N ARG A 234 13.27 -8.19 23.58
CA ARG A 234 12.65 -8.95 24.70
C ARG A 234 11.90 -10.19 24.22
N TRP A 235 11.88 -10.46 22.92
CA TRP A 235 11.02 -11.51 22.37
C TRP A 235 11.43 -12.92 22.78
N GLU A 236 12.72 -13.22 22.88
CA GLU A 236 13.21 -14.54 23.35
C GLU A 236 12.73 -14.87 24.77
N SER A 237 12.52 -13.86 25.63
CA SER A 237 11.93 -14.05 26.95
C SER A 237 10.39 -14.12 26.97
N LYS A 238 9.73 -13.74 25.88
CA LYS A 238 8.26 -13.57 25.81
C LYS A 238 7.56 -14.62 24.96
N TYR A 239 8.25 -15.17 23.97
CA TYR A 239 7.66 -15.98 22.91
C TYR A 239 8.52 -17.21 22.64
N SER A 240 7.87 -18.30 22.24
CA SER A 240 8.57 -19.49 21.80
C SER A 240 9.35 -19.24 20.49
N PRO A 241 10.42 -20.01 20.21
CA PRO A 241 11.14 -19.93 18.93
C PRO A 241 10.23 -20.07 17.70
N ARG A 242 9.18 -20.90 17.81
CA ARG A 242 8.18 -21.09 16.76
C ARG A 242 7.37 -19.80 16.49
N GLU A 243 6.91 -19.13 17.53
CA GLU A 243 6.16 -17.87 17.39
C GLU A 243 7.02 -16.75 16.80
N ILE A 244 8.27 -16.63 17.23
CA ILE A 244 9.23 -15.67 16.68
C ILE A 244 9.47 -15.94 15.19
N SER A 245 9.71 -17.20 14.84
CA SER A 245 9.92 -17.64 13.45
C SER A 245 8.71 -17.32 12.56
N MET A 246 7.49 -17.58 13.06
CA MET A 246 6.27 -17.23 12.35
C MET A 246 6.16 -15.71 12.09
N ARG A 247 6.48 -14.87 13.08
CA ARG A 247 6.46 -13.40 12.93
C ARG A 247 7.46 -12.92 11.88
N PHE A 248 8.71 -13.40 11.95
CA PHE A 248 9.72 -13.02 10.95
C PHE A 248 9.38 -13.48 9.54
N MET A 249 8.76 -14.65 9.38
CA MET A 249 8.23 -15.06 8.08
C MET A 249 7.14 -14.10 7.57
N TRP A 250 6.22 -13.67 8.44
CA TRP A 250 5.22 -12.66 8.10
C TRP A 250 5.84 -11.31 7.74
N TYR A 251 6.90 -10.89 8.41
CA TYR A 251 7.56 -9.61 8.12
C TYR A 251 8.18 -9.62 6.74
N TYR A 252 8.91 -10.68 6.39
CA TYR A 252 9.43 -10.86 5.03
C TYR A 252 8.30 -10.81 3.99
N LYS A 253 7.20 -11.55 4.20
CA LYS A 253 6.05 -11.55 3.28
C LYS A 253 5.42 -10.17 3.15
N LEU A 254 5.17 -9.47 4.26
CA LEU A 254 4.49 -8.18 4.29
C LEU A 254 5.33 -7.05 3.71
N ILE A 255 6.63 -6.99 4.05
CA ILE A 255 7.52 -5.90 3.66
C ILE A 255 7.98 -6.05 2.21
N GLU A 256 8.20 -7.27 1.72
CA GLU A 256 8.76 -7.50 0.38
C GLU A 256 7.71 -7.89 -0.67
N ARG A 257 6.63 -8.58 -0.28
CA ARG A 257 5.76 -9.28 -1.24
C ARG A 257 4.26 -8.94 -1.16
N ALA A 258 3.80 -8.18 -0.17
CA ALA A 258 2.38 -7.90 0.03
C ALA A 258 1.93 -6.57 -0.63
N GLY A 259 2.35 -6.35 -1.89
CA GLY A 259 1.97 -5.13 -2.63
C GLY A 259 2.56 -3.85 -2.03
N THR A 260 3.76 -3.92 -1.47
CA THR A 260 4.50 -2.77 -0.91
C THR A 260 5.48 -2.14 -1.91
N GLY A 261 5.69 -2.77 -3.07
CA GLY A 261 6.81 -2.43 -3.96
C GLY A 261 8.20 -2.79 -3.40
N GLY A 262 8.27 -3.56 -2.30
CA GLY A 262 9.51 -3.84 -1.58
C GLY A 262 9.84 -2.78 -0.50
N ALA A 263 10.68 -3.17 0.46
CA ALA A 263 11.15 -2.28 1.53
C ALA A 263 10.04 -1.47 2.23
N GLY A 264 8.83 -2.04 2.38
CA GLY A 264 7.74 -1.38 3.10
C GLY A 264 7.35 -0.01 2.54
N TYR A 265 7.27 0.11 1.20
CA TYR A 265 6.95 1.35 0.45
C TYR A 265 8.08 2.38 0.33
N ARG A 266 9.29 2.10 0.82
CA ARG A 266 10.38 3.09 0.74
C ARG A 266 10.90 3.30 -0.69
N PHE A 267 10.90 2.26 -1.54
CA PHE A 267 11.24 2.42 -2.95
C PHE A 267 10.25 3.30 -3.72
N ILE A 268 8.94 3.06 -3.58
CA ILE A 268 7.93 3.88 -4.27
C ILE A 268 7.92 5.33 -3.73
N TYR A 269 8.20 5.53 -2.45
CA TYR A 269 8.32 6.88 -1.90
C TYR A 269 9.61 7.59 -2.35
N ALA A 270 10.72 6.86 -2.52
CA ALA A 270 11.94 7.41 -3.10
C ALA A 270 11.73 7.82 -4.56
N ASP A 271 11.06 6.99 -5.36
CA ASP A 271 10.68 7.33 -6.74
C ASP A 271 9.80 8.60 -6.78
N PHE A 272 8.84 8.72 -5.85
CA PHE A 272 8.03 9.93 -5.71
C PHE A 272 8.86 11.18 -5.42
N LEU A 273 9.80 11.11 -4.48
CA LEU A 273 10.69 12.23 -4.18
C LEU A 273 11.56 12.56 -5.40
N LYS A 274 12.07 11.56 -6.12
CA LYS A 274 12.88 11.74 -7.32
C LYS A 274 12.11 12.42 -8.45
N GLU A 275 10.88 11.97 -8.71
CA GLU A 275 9.98 12.60 -9.69
C GLU A 275 9.61 14.02 -9.29
N THR A 276 9.35 14.25 -8.00
CA THR A 276 9.05 15.58 -7.45
C THR A 276 10.25 16.53 -7.55
N ALA A 277 11.46 16.04 -7.26
CA ALA A 277 12.70 16.80 -7.41
C ALA A 277 12.91 17.24 -8.86
N LYS A 278 12.66 16.35 -9.83
CA LYS A 278 12.71 16.68 -11.26
C LYS A 278 11.64 17.70 -11.64
N LEU A 279 10.41 17.55 -11.15
CA LEU A 279 9.30 18.46 -11.42
C LEU A 279 9.54 19.87 -10.87
N LEU A 280 10.20 19.97 -9.72
CA LEU A 280 10.47 21.23 -9.03
C LEU A 280 11.86 21.82 -9.33
N HIS A 281 12.74 21.06 -9.99
CA HIS A 281 14.17 21.35 -10.12
C HIS A 281 14.84 21.60 -8.76
N ASP A 282 14.68 20.64 -7.84
CA ASP A 282 15.00 20.82 -6.42
C ASP A 282 16.01 19.78 -5.89
N ASP A 283 17.26 20.19 -5.74
CA ASP A 283 18.37 19.31 -5.32
C ASP A 283 18.23 18.81 -3.87
N MET A 284 17.52 19.53 -3.00
CA MET A 284 17.30 19.10 -1.62
C MET A 284 16.36 17.90 -1.60
N ILE A 285 15.27 17.97 -2.37
CA ILE A 285 14.34 16.84 -2.53
C ILE A 285 15.04 15.67 -3.22
N ASP A 286 15.91 15.93 -4.20
CA ASP A 286 16.70 14.88 -4.87
C ASP A 286 17.64 14.15 -3.89
N SER A 287 18.32 14.90 -3.03
CA SER A 287 19.18 14.36 -1.97
C SER A 287 18.37 13.51 -0.98
N ALA A 288 17.16 13.97 -0.61
CA ALA A 288 16.26 13.20 0.24
C ALA A 288 15.77 11.91 -0.43
N ALA A 289 15.55 11.93 -1.76
CA ALA A 289 15.20 10.73 -2.53
C ALA A 289 16.34 9.70 -2.48
N CYS A 290 17.60 10.13 -2.65
CA CYS A 290 18.76 9.24 -2.57
C CYS A 290 18.89 8.60 -1.18
N LYS A 291 18.78 9.40 -0.10
CA LYS A 291 18.78 8.87 1.27
C LYS A 291 17.62 7.92 1.54
N MET A 292 16.45 8.15 0.92
CA MET A 292 15.32 7.22 1.04
C MET A 292 15.59 5.88 0.35
N LEU A 293 16.36 5.86 -0.75
CA LEU A 293 16.83 4.61 -1.37
C LEU A 293 17.80 3.87 -0.44
N ASP A 294 18.75 4.57 0.18
CA ASP A 294 19.66 3.96 1.16
C ASP A 294 18.88 3.35 2.34
N ASN A 295 17.85 4.06 2.82
CA ASN A 295 16.96 3.55 3.85
C ASN A 295 16.16 2.32 3.37
N ALA A 296 15.74 2.28 2.10
CA ALA A 296 15.07 1.12 1.53
C ALA A 296 15.97 -0.13 1.51
N GLU A 297 17.27 0.04 1.32
CA GLU A 297 18.25 -1.06 1.41
C GLU A 297 18.45 -1.54 2.86
N LEU A 298 18.34 -0.67 3.86
CA LEU A 298 18.29 -1.08 5.27
C LEU A 298 17.04 -1.93 5.57
N TRP A 299 15.90 -1.57 5.01
CA TRP A 299 14.68 -2.39 5.10
C TRP A 299 14.85 -3.78 4.46
N ARG A 300 15.53 -3.88 3.32
CA ARG A 300 15.88 -5.17 2.70
C ARG A 300 16.83 -5.97 3.59
N SER A 301 17.79 -5.30 4.21
CA SER A 301 18.71 -5.92 5.16
C SER A 301 17.95 -6.47 6.37
N PHE A 302 16.99 -5.71 6.91
CA PHE A 302 16.10 -6.15 7.99
C PHE A 302 15.34 -7.43 7.60
N THR A 303 14.68 -7.47 6.44
CA THR A 303 13.91 -8.66 6.02
C THR A 303 14.81 -9.86 5.72
N LEU A 304 16.02 -9.63 5.18
CA LEU A 304 17.03 -10.65 4.97
C LEU A 304 17.50 -11.26 6.30
N TYR A 305 17.75 -10.43 7.32
CA TYR A 305 18.18 -10.88 8.64
C TYR A 305 17.06 -11.65 9.35
N CYS A 306 15.82 -11.17 9.27
CA CYS A 306 14.64 -11.93 9.71
C CYS A 306 14.60 -13.32 9.06
N ARG A 307 14.89 -13.43 7.75
CA ARG A 307 14.91 -14.72 7.04
C ARG A 307 16.11 -15.59 7.41
N ARG A 308 17.28 -15.01 7.70
CA ARG A 308 18.47 -15.73 8.18
C ARG A 308 18.25 -16.32 9.56
N TYR A 309 17.57 -15.58 10.46
CA TYR A 309 17.19 -16.08 11.78
C TYR A 309 16.36 -17.38 11.73
N LEU A 310 15.60 -17.60 10.65
CA LEU A 310 14.82 -18.84 10.45
C LEU A 310 15.69 -20.07 10.17
N LYS A 311 16.99 -19.91 9.88
CA LYS A 311 17.91 -21.00 9.56
C LYS A 311 18.69 -21.41 10.80
N LYS A 312 18.85 -22.72 11.00
CA LYS A 312 19.55 -23.31 12.16
C LYS A 312 21.01 -22.83 12.31
N ASP A 313 21.69 -22.53 11.19
CA ASP A 313 23.06 -22.00 11.14
C ASP A 313 23.10 -20.52 10.69
N GLY A 314 22.00 -19.78 10.89
CA GLY A 314 21.82 -18.44 10.34
C GLY A 314 22.76 -17.37 10.90
N GLY A 315 23.36 -17.61 12.07
CA GLY A 315 24.37 -16.74 12.70
C GLY A 315 23.88 -15.33 13.07
N VAL A 316 22.57 -15.08 13.02
CA VAL A 316 21.96 -13.77 13.30
C VAL A 316 21.18 -13.83 14.62
N THR A 317 21.38 -12.81 15.44
CA THR A 317 20.70 -12.62 16.72
C THR A 317 19.52 -11.65 16.59
N ILE A 318 18.57 -11.73 17.53
CA ILE A 318 17.47 -10.75 17.62
C ILE A 318 18.00 -9.33 17.85
N ASN A 319 19.10 -9.17 18.57
CA ASN A 319 19.70 -7.86 18.83
C ASN A 319 20.18 -7.19 17.53
N GLU A 320 20.87 -7.93 16.66
CA GLU A 320 21.30 -7.40 15.35
C GLU A 320 20.11 -7.00 14.48
N ILE A 321 19.00 -7.76 14.49
CA ILE A 321 17.78 -7.39 13.77
C ILE A 321 17.18 -6.09 14.35
N ALA A 322 17.20 -5.94 15.68
CA ALA A 322 16.71 -4.75 16.36
C ALA A 322 17.60 -3.52 16.08
N ASP A 323 18.91 -3.69 15.97
CA ASP A 323 19.85 -2.60 15.64
C ASP A 323 19.60 -2.05 14.22
N ILE A 324 19.25 -2.92 13.27
CA ILE A 324 18.83 -2.49 11.92
C ILE A 324 17.54 -1.65 12.00
N LEU A 325 16.56 -2.06 12.81
CA LEU A 325 15.33 -1.27 12.99
C LEU A 325 15.59 0.11 13.60
N ASP A 326 16.49 0.21 14.58
CA ASP A 326 16.89 1.49 15.14
C ASP A 326 17.55 2.38 14.06
N SER A 327 18.44 1.79 13.25
CA SER A 327 19.11 2.50 12.15
C SER A 327 18.13 3.01 11.09
N ILE A 328 17.10 2.24 10.75
CA ILE A 328 16.01 2.65 9.85
C ILE A 328 15.26 3.85 10.46
N GLY A 329 14.93 3.79 11.75
CA GLY A 329 14.23 4.86 12.46
C GLY A 329 15.01 6.17 12.48
N ASP A 330 16.31 6.11 12.76
CA ASP A 330 17.22 7.26 12.78
C ASP A 330 17.34 7.89 11.38
N MET A 331 17.52 7.07 10.35
CA MET A 331 17.63 7.54 8.97
C MET A 331 16.31 8.19 8.49
N GLU A 332 15.15 7.60 8.81
CA GLU A 332 13.86 8.22 8.51
C GLU A 332 13.66 9.54 9.24
N TYR A 333 14.05 9.62 10.52
CA TYR A 333 14.00 10.88 11.26
C TYR A 333 14.80 11.97 10.58
N ASP A 334 16.03 11.69 10.17
CA ASP A 334 16.88 12.67 9.51
C ASP A 334 16.35 13.10 8.15
N ILE A 335 15.86 12.16 7.33
CA ILE A 335 15.25 12.48 6.02
C ILE A 335 14.05 13.40 6.21
N PHE A 336 13.07 12.99 7.03
CA PHE A 336 11.83 13.72 7.17
C PHE A 336 12.00 15.03 7.93
N ARG A 337 12.91 15.10 8.91
CA ARG A 337 13.20 16.35 9.62
C ARG A 337 13.79 17.40 8.67
N ASN A 338 14.67 17.00 7.77
CA ASN A 338 15.27 17.92 6.79
C ASN A 338 14.23 18.36 5.74
N LEU A 339 13.43 17.42 5.23
CA LEU A 339 12.31 17.74 4.32
C LEU A 339 11.30 18.70 4.97
N ASP A 340 10.90 18.45 6.22
CA ASP A 340 9.93 19.27 6.95
C ASP A 340 10.43 20.71 7.16
N LYS A 341 11.70 20.87 7.54
CA LYS A 341 12.32 22.20 7.68
C LYS A 341 12.37 22.93 6.34
N TYR A 342 12.76 22.24 5.28
CA TYR A 342 12.89 22.83 3.96
C TYR A 342 11.54 23.28 3.40
N ILE A 343 10.52 22.41 3.45
CA ILE A 343 9.19 22.70 2.90
C ILE A 343 8.49 23.84 3.63
N LYS A 344 8.71 24.00 4.95
CA LYS A 344 8.12 25.11 5.70
C LYS A 344 8.71 26.48 5.38
N ASN A 345 9.90 26.50 4.78
CA ASN A 345 10.60 27.71 4.39
C ASN A 345 10.40 28.05 2.90
N LYS A 346 9.60 27.26 2.19
CA LYS A 346 9.26 27.41 0.77
C LYS A 346 7.80 27.85 0.67
#